data_AF-A0A9J6CP13-F1
#
_entry.id   AF-A0A9J6CP13-F1
#
_cell.length_a   1.000
_cell.length_b   1.000
_cell.length_c   1.000
_cell.angle_alpha   90.00
_cell.angle_beta   90.00
_cell.angle_gamma   90.00
#
_symmetry.space_group_name_H-M   'P 1'
#
loop_
_entity.id
_entity.type
_entity.pdbx_description
1 polymer ?
#
loop_
_entity_poly.entity_id
_entity_poly.type
_entity_poly.pdbx_seq_one_letter_code
_entity_poly.pdbx_strand_id
1 'polypeptide(L)'
;MVMEQSDLANKISEVCLNFYNNLPNAKRVIKNSEWTILSAIVMERDATFEVVSLGSGTKCIGGNMLSANGDILNDFHAEVIARRAFIRFLIHQIHAVKLRDEQSIFRIDDDNKRFKLKDNVKFHMFTTSTPCGDASIYATSDNPRDNNNEKEGGGGDKNDNDEPDTKRIKLCTSLPDGFTGAKLMFDEDVEDLMEQTEGKIRIKPGKGDRTMSLSCSDKIARWNLMGLQGCMLSSLIDPIYLESIVLCDGTSFNHAAMERAIWKRFKGADKLLQHPFKLNTPKVLIANNKLKFIFARNDKDRVNPSSNSIIYSKIPETMRPLEIGVSGKRQGVTKKHLQTRKAHLKISKIELFTEYMSILNEFSELKAHLYSDAINSDDLCYKDVKTLPKNEYYVQWKRLRIELLPNWTTKNENLLNFKSYFITPSSHTTNNTTIAVELK
;
A
#
# COMPACT_ATOMS: atom_id res chain seq x y z
N MET A 1 6.61 -29.07 -11.31
CA MET A 1 7.94 -28.49 -11.59
C MET A 1 8.06 -27.18 -10.83
N VAL A 2 9.13 -26.97 -10.07
CA VAL A 2 9.42 -25.68 -9.44
C VAL A 2 9.94 -24.75 -10.54
N MET A 3 9.26 -23.63 -10.81
CA MET A 3 9.73 -22.63 -11.77
C MET A 3 10.99 -21.95 -11.21
N GLU A 4 12.00 -21.73 -12.06
CA GLU A 4 13.20 -21.00 -11.65
C GLU A 4 12.86 -19.56 -11.24
N GLN A 5 13.70 -18.97 -10.37
CA GLN A 5 13.42 -17.63 -9.82
C GLN A 5 13.44 -16.54 -10.90
N SER A 6 14.33 -16.66 -11.90
CA SER A 6 14.39 -15.81 -13.08
C SER A 6 13.11 -15.92 -13.92
N ASP A 7 12.64 -17.13 -14.18
CA ASP A 7 11.42 -17.39 -14.94
C ASP A 7 10.18 -16.83 -14.23
N LEU A 8 10.10 -17.00 -12.91
CA LEU A 8 9.04 -16.41 -12.09
C LEU A 8 9.02 -14.88 -12.19
N ALA A 9 10.19 -14.24 -12.05
CA ALA A 9 10.32 -12.79 -12.14
C ALA A 9 9.89 -12.27 -13.51
N ASN A 10 10.36 -12.92 -14.57
CA ASN A 10 10.01 -12.59 -15.95
C ASN A 10 8.53 -12.78 -16.24
N LYS A 11 7.93 -13.87 -15.74
CA LYS A 11 6.50 -14.14 -15.92
C LYS A 11 5.62 -13.11 -15.23
N ILE A 12 5.93 -12.78 -13.98
CA ILE A 12 5.20 -11.76 -13.21
C ILE A 12 5.33 -10.38 -13.88
N SER A 13 6.54 -10.02 -14.31
CA SER A 13 6.79 -8.77 -15.03
C SER A 13 5.99 -8.69 -16.33
N GLU A 14 6.00 -9.75 -17.14
CA GLU A 14 5.24 -9.84 -18.39
C GLU A 14 3.73 -9.68 -18.13
N VAL A 15 3.18 -10.44 -17.18
CA VAL A 15 1.75 -10.39 -16.84
C VAL A 15 1.34 -8.97 -16.40
N CYS A 16 2.14 -8.31 -15.56
CA CYS A 16 1.83 -6.96 -15.08
C CYS A 16 1.90 -5.90 -16.18
N LEU A 17 2.95 -5.94 -17.02
CA LEU A 17 3.14 -4.96 -18.09
C LEU A 17 2.14 -5.15 -19.22
N ASN A 18 1.84 -6.40 -19.60
CA ASN A 18 0.80 -6.71 -20.59
C ASN A 18 -0.58 -6.29 -20.07
N PHE A 19 -0.90 -6.58 -18.81
CA PHE A 19 -2.14 -6.12 -18.21
C PHE A 19 -2.26 -4.59 -18.25
N TYR A 20 -1.22 -3.87 -17.81
CA TYR A 20 -1.20 -2.40 -17.86
C TYR A 20 -1.37 -1.86 -19.28
N ASN A 21 -0.68 -2.44 -20.26
CA ASN A 21 -0.74 -2.00 -21.66
C ASN A 21 -2.13 -2.17 -22.30
N ASN A 22 -2.92 -3.13 -21.80
CA ASN A 22 -4.27 -3.42 -22.25
C ASN A 22 -5.36 -2.71 -21.43
N LEU A 23 -5.00 -1.98 -20.36
CA LEU A 23 -5.98 -1.21 -19.60
C LEU A 23 -6.60 -0.11 -20.46
N PRO A 24 -7.95 0.02 -20.47
CA PRO A 24 -8.62 1.02 -21.27
C PRO A 24 -8.18 2.42 -20.86
N ASN A 25 -7.69 3.20 -21.83
CA ASN A 25 -7.24 4.59 -21.66
C ASN A 25 -6.06 4.81 -20.67
N ALA A 26 -5.40 3.77 -20.13
CA ALA A 26 -4.28 3.95 -19.20
C ALA A 26 -3.12 4.77 -19.82
N LYS A 27 -2.82 4.53 -21.10
CA LYS A 27 -1.81 5.28 -21.88
C LYS A 27 -2.20 6.73 -22.18
N ARG A 28 -3.48 7.10 -22.03
CA ARG A 28 -3.97 8.48 -22.22
C ARG A 28 -3.97 9.29 -20.91
N VAL A 29 -3.96 8.61 -19.77
CA VAL A 29 -4.03 9.24 -18.44
C VAL A 29 -2.68 9.81 -18.02
N ILE A 30 -1.61 9.06 -18.28
CA ILE A 30 -0.22 9.51 -18.06
C ILE A 30 0.28 10.07 -19.39
N LYS A 31 0.73 11.33 -19.39
CA LYS A 31 1.25 11.96 -20.60
C LYS A 31 2.65 11.44 -20.91
N ASN A 32 3.05 11.43 -22.17
CA ASN A 32 4.43 11.05 -22.56
C ASN A 32 5.50 11.97 -21.96
N SER A 33 5.12 13.20 -21.56
CA SER A 33 5.99 14.15 -20.85
C SER A 33 6.01 13.95 -19.32
N GLU A 34 5.42 12.87 -18.82
CA GLU A 34 5.32 12.54 -17.41
C GLU A 34 5.91 11.16 -17.12
N TRP A 35 6.46 10.99 -15.91
CA TRP A 35 6.85 9.69 -15.40
C TRP A 35 5.97 9.29 -14.22
N THR A 36 5.87 7.99 -13.98
CA THR A 36 5.20 7.43 -12.80
C THR A 36 5.85 6.11 -12.38
N ILE A 37 5.42 5.58 -11.25
CA ILE A 37 5.76 4.23 -10.81
C ILE A 37 4.51 3.38 -10.98
N LEU A 38 4.69 2.12 -11.36
CA LEU A 38 3.65 1.11 -11.40
C LEU A 38 3.97 0.03 -10.36
N SER A 39 2.95 -0.42 -9.64
CA SER A 39 3.02 -1.59 -8.77
C SER A 39 1.74 -2.39 -8.87
N ALA A 40 1.85 -3.70 -8.74
CA ALA A 40 0.72 -4.62 -8.83
C ALA A 40 0.86 -5.75 -7.82
N ILE A 41 -0.26 -6.32 -7.39
CA ILE A 41 -0.30 -7.60 -6.69
C ILE A 41 -0.84 -8.64 -7.67
N VAL A 42 -0.06 -9.69 -7.86
CA VAL A 42 -0.33 -10.82 -8.73
C VAL A 42 -0.69 -12.02 -7.87
N MET A 43 -1.81 -12.65 -8.18
CA MET A 43 -2.20 -13.93 -7.61
C MET A 43 -1.58 -15.06 -8.42
N GLU A 44 -0.92 -15.98 -7.73
CA GLU A 44 -0.56 -17.30 -8.26
C GLU A 44 -1.61 -18.31 -7.76
N ARG A 45 -2.26 -19.02 -8.69
CA ARG A 45 -3.20 -20.11 -8.39
C ARG A 45 -2.99 -21.23 -9.39
N ASP A 46 -2.66 -22.43 -8.91
CA ASP A 46 -2.43 -23.60 -9.75
C ASP A 46 -1.44 -23.32 -10.91
N ALA A 47 -0.34 -22.61 -10.59
CA ALA A 47 0.68 -22.12 -11.52
C ALA A 47 0.21 -21.11 -12.60
N THR A 48 -1.01 -20.59 -12.47
CA THR A 48 -1.50 -19.46 -13.27
C THR A 48 -1.27 -18.14 -12.52
N PHE A 49 -0.93 -17.08 -13.26
CA PHE A 49 -0.58 -15.78 -12.70
C PHE A 49 -1.52 -14.70 -13.23
N GLU A 50 -2.09 -13.92 -12.33
CA GLU A 50 -3.07 -12.90 -12.69
C GLU A 50 -2.98 -11.65 -11.82
N VAL A 51 -3.08 -10.47 -12.45
CA VAL A 51 -3.13 -9.19 -11.72
C VAL A 51 -4.47 -9.06 -10.99
N VAL A 52 -4.44 -9.09 -9.66
CA VAL A 52 -5.63 -8.89 -8.81
C VAL A 52 -5.76 -7.45 -8.33
N SER A 53 -4.65 -6.71 -8.29
CA SER A 53 -4.69 -5.27 -8.06
C SER A 53 -3.51 -4.56 -8.70
N LEU A 54 -3.69 -3.29 -9.04
CA LEU A 54 -2.66 -2.45 -9.64
C LEU A 54 -2.82 -1.01 -9.19
N GLY A 55 -1.68 -0.34 -9.01
CA GLY A 55 -1.58 1.05 -8.62
C GLY A 55 -0.48 1.76 -9.38
N SER A 56 -0.73 2.99 -9.84
CA SER A 56 0.33 3.89 -10.29
C SER A 56 0.31 5.20 -9.51
N GLY A 57 1.50 5.79 -9.31
CA GLY A 57 1.63 7.10 -8.68
C GLY A 57 2.87 7.24 -7.80
N THR A 58 3.19 8.48 -7.45
CA THR A 58 4.47 8.88 -6.82
C THR A 58 4.32 9.97 -5.78
N LYS A 59 3.08 10.26 -5.35
CA LYS A 59 2.74 11.47 -4.59
C LYS A 59 1.88 11.12 -3.37
N CYS A 60 1.85 12.05 -2.42
CA CYS A 60 0.99 12.02 -1.24
C CYS A 60 0.44 13.42 -0.94
N ILE A 61 -0.63 13.50 -0.14
CA ILE A 61 -1.16 14.79 0.33
C ILE A 61 -0.33 15.32 1.51
N GLY A 62 -0.25 16.65 1.63
CA GLY A 62 0.27 17.35 2.81
C GLY A 62 -0.69 17.25 4.00
N GLY A 63 -0.17 17.58 5.20
CA GLY A 63 -0.92 17.48 6.46
C GLY A 63 -2.22 18.29 6.49
N ASN A 64 -2.22 19.49 5.92
CA ASN A 64 -3.39 20.37 5.81
C ASN A 64 -4.53 19.85 4.92
N MET A 65 -4.25 18.91 4.02
CA MET A 65 -5.23 18.33 3.11
C MET A 65 -5.86 17.03 3.66
N LEU A 66 -5.50 16.61 4.87
CA LEU A 66 -6.06 15.42 5.51
C LEU A 66 -7.55 15.64 5.81
N SER A 67 -8.37 14.62 5.49
CA SER A 67 -9.80 14.65 5.77
C SER A 67 -10.18 13.84 7.01
N ALA A 68 -11.01 14.43 7.87
CA ALA A 68 -11.66 13.77 9.01
C ALA A 68 -12.70 12.72 8.57
N ASN A 69 -13.27 12.87 7.36
CA ASN A 69 -14.32 11.98 6.85
C ASN A 69 -13.77 10.71 6.18
N GLY A 70 -12.44 10.57 6.05
CA GLY A 70 -11.81 9.40 5.44
C GLY A 70 -12.03 9.23 3.93
N ASP A 71 -12.51 10.27 3.25
CA ASP A 71 -12.88 10.32 1.83
C ASP A 71 -11.72 10.69 0.89
N ILE A 72 -10.62 11.22 1.43
CA ILE A 72 -9.41 11.55 0.68
C ILE A 72 -8.34 10.47 0.89
N LEU A 73 -7.73 10.02 -0.20
CA LEU A 73 -6.59 9.11 -0.16
C LEU A 73 -5.29 9.85 0.19
N ASN A 74 -4.71 9.53 1.35
CA ASN A 74 -3.54 10.26 1.85
C ASN A 74 -2.25 10.00 1.06
N ASP A 75 -2.05 8.75 0.65
CA ASP A 75 -0.83 8.30 -0.02
C ASP A 75 -1.23 7.51 -1.25
N PHE A 76 -0.79 8.01 -2.39
CA PHE A 76 -1.08 7.50 -3.72
C PHE A 76 0.23 7.18 -4.45
N HIS A 77 1.21 6.67 -3.72
CA HIS A 77 2.28 5.87 -4.33
C HIS A 77 1.75 4.53 -4.81
N ALA A 78 2.35 4.04 -5.90
CA ALA A 78 1.97 2.83 -6.59
C ALA A 78 1.76 1.63 -5.67
N GLU A 79 2.72 1.33 -4.79
CA GLU A 79 2.70 0.16 -3.90
C GLU A 79 1.58 0.28 -2.85
N VAL A 80 1.33 1.51 -2.38
CA VAL A 80 0.26 1.80 -1.42
C VAL A 80 -1.11 1.66 -2.08
N ILE A 81 -1.27 2.16 -3.30
CA ILE A 81 -2.50 2.00 -4.09
C ILE A 81 -2.74 0.52 -4.37
N ALA A 82 -1.73 -0.20 -4.87
CA ALA A 82 -1.84 -1.63 -5.20
C ALA A 82 -2.32 -2.43 -3.98
N ARG A 83 -1.76 -2.18 -2.79
CA ARG A 83 -2.27 -2.79 -1.55
C ARG A 83 -3.72 -2.41 -1.24
N ARG A 84 -4.09 -1.13 -1.33
CA ARG A 84 -5.47 -0.72 -0.98
C ARG A 84 -6.50 -1.28 -1.97
N ALA A 85 -6.13 -1.35 -3.24
CA ALA A 85 -6.91 -2.01 -4.27
C ALA A 85 -6.97 -3.54 -4.07
N PHE A 86 -5.93 -4.14 -3.50
CA PHE A 86 -5.93 -5.53 -3.07
C PHE A 86 -6.88 -5.77 -1.89
N ILE A 87 -6.91 -4.88 -0.89
CA ILE A 87 -7.90 -4.96 0.20
C ILE A 87 -9.34 -4.94 -0.35
N ARG A 88 -9.59 -4.10 -1.36
CA ARG A 88 -10.89 -4.07 -2.05
C ARG A 88 -11.20 -5.38 -2.78
N PHE A 89 -10.22 -5.99 -3.43
CA PHE A 89 -10.34 -7.33 -4.01
C PHE A 89 -10.66 -8.37 -2.93
N LEU A 90 -9.96 -8.39 -1.79
CA LEU A 90 -10.23 -9.31 -0.69
C LEU A 90 -11.66 -9.17 -0.14
N ILE A 91 -12.14 -7.94 0.06
CA ILE A 91 -13.51 -7.66 0.47
C ILE A 91 -14.51 -8.28 -0.51
N HIS A 92 -14.31 -8.07 -1.81
CA HIS A 92 -15.16 -8.65 -2.84
C HIS A 92 -15.14 -10.18 -2.82
N GLN A 93 -13.97 -10.79 -2.62
CA GLN A 93 -13.83 -12.24 -2.51
C GLN A 93 -14.55 -12.81 -1.28
N ILE A 94 -14.61 -12.07 -0.17
CA ILE A 94 -15.40 -12.44 1.02
C ILE A 94 -16.90 -12.39 0.72
N HIS A 95 -17.41 -11.35 0.06
CA HIS A 95 -18.81 -11.31 -0.39
C HIS A 95 -19.15 -12.48 -1.32
N ALA A 96 -18.22 -12.85 -2.21
CA ALA A 96 -18.41 -13.97 -3.14
C ALA A 96 -18.60 -15.31 -2.41
N VAL A 97 -18.05 -15.49 -1.19
CA VAL A 97 -18.30 -16.68 -0.37
C VAL A 97 -19.78 -16.81 0.02
N LYS A 98 -20.46 -15.70 0.36
CA LYS A 98 -21.89 -15.71 0.68
C LYS A 98 -22.73 -16.18 -0.51
N LEU A 99 -22.33 -15.78 -1.71
CA LEU A 99 -22.96 -16.14 -2.98
C LEU A 99 -22.60 -17.58 -3.42
N ARG A 100 -21.83 -18.32 -2.61
CA ARG A 100 -21.33 -19.67 -2.93
C ARG A 100 -20.55 -19.72 -4.24
N ASP A 101 -19.85 -18.62 -4.55
CA ASP A 101 -18.98 -18.57 -5.73
C ASP A 101 -17.72 -19.41 -5.48
N GLU A 102 -17.61 -20.53 -6.17
CA GLU A 102 -16.46 -21.44 -6.11
C GLU A 102 -15.16 -20.78 -6.58
N GLN A 103 -15.25 -19.70 -7.36
CA GLN A 103 -14.10 -18.92 -7.81
C GLN A 103 -13.48 -18.08 -6.70
N SER A 104 -14.19 -17.86 -5.58
CA SER A 104 -13.64 -17.14 -4.42
C SER A 104 -12.32 -17.78 -3.96
N ILE A 105 -11.34 -16.94 -3.62
CA ILE A 105 -10.08 -17.39 -3.00
C ILE A 105 -10.24 -17.83 -1.55
N PHE A 106 -11.41 -17.60 -0.95
CA PHE A 106 -11.69 -17.93 0.43
C PHE A 106 -12.63 -19.13 0.56
N ARG A 107 -12.55 -19.79 1.70
CA ARG A 107 -13.54 -20.75 2.22
C ARG A 107 -13.97 -20.31 3.62
N ILE A 108 -15.17 -20.71 4.04
CA ILE A 108 -15.59 -20.55 5.43
C ILE A 108 -14.79 -21.52 6.28
N ASP A 109 -14.30 -21.03 7.41
CA ASP A 109 -13.77 -21.83 8.49
C ASP A 109 -14.86 -21.96 9.56
N ASP A 110 -15.60 -23.07 9.53
CA ASP A 110 -16.76 -23.32 10.38
C ASP A 110 -16.40 -23.28 11.87
N ASP A 111 -15.17 -23.66 12.22
CA ASP A 111 -14.68 -23.71 13.60
C ASP A 111 -14.44 -22.30 14.16
N ASN A 112 -13.92 -21.38 13.34
CA ASN A 112 -13.47 -20.06 13.77
C ASN A 112 -14.39 -18.92 13.33
N LYS A 113 -15.47 -19.21 12.60
CA LYS A 113 -16.38 -18.23 11.98
C LYS A 113 -15.64 -17.18 11.14
N ARG A 114 -14.48 -17.54 10.57
CA ARG A 114 -13.60 -16.68 9.77
C ARG A 114 -13.51 -17.19 8.34
N PHE A 115 -12.90 -16.41 7.45
CA PHE A 115 -12.62 -16.83 6.08
C PHE A 115 -11.14 -17.21 5.94
N LYS A 116 -10.91 -18.44 5.50
CA LYS A 116 -9.57 -18.99 5.30
C LYS A 116 -9.19 -18.93 3.83
N LEU A 117 -8.00 -18.41 3.54
CA LEU A 117 -7.46 -18.40 2.18
C LEU A 117 -7.25 -19.84 1.72
N LYS A 118 -7.59 -20.15 0.47
CA LYS A 118 -7.34 -21.47 -0.12
C LYS A 118 -5.84 -21.71 -0.25
N ASP A 119 -5.39 -22.92 0.06
CA ASP A 119 -3.96 -23.26 0.19
C ASP A 119 -3.19 -23.18 -1.15
N ASN A 120 -3.90 -23.24 -2.28
CA ASN A 120 -3.34 -23.11 -3.62
C ASN A 120 -3.21 -21.66 -4.10
N VAL A 121 -3.49 -20.67 -3.24
CA VAL A 121 -3.44 -19.24 -3.58
C VAL A 121 -2.24 -18.57 -2.92
N LYS A 122 -1.41 -17.90 -3.72
CA LYS A 122 -0.27 -17.10 -3.27
C LYS A 122 -0.29 -15.72 -3.90
N PHE A 123 0.44 -14.78 -3.30
CA PHE A 123 0.50 -13.41 -3.79
C PHE A 123 1.93 -12.91 -3.96
N HIS A 124 2.16 -12.19 -5.05
CA HIS A 124 3.44 -11.59 -5.40
C HIS A 124 3.24 -10.10 -5.68
N MET A 125 4.21 -9.28 -5.33
CA MET A 125 4.18 -7.86 -5.67
C MET A 125 5.13 -7.60 -6.82
N PHE A 126 4.66 -6.87 -7.84
CA PHE A 126 5.49 -6.30 -8.89
C PHE A 126 5.65 -4.79 -8.64
N THR A 127 6.82 -4.23 -8.92
CA THR A 127 7.05 -2.78 -8.91
C THR A 127 8.10 -2.36 -9.95
N THR A 128 7.90 -1.20 -10.55
CA THR A 128 8.81 -0.61 -11.56
C THR A 128 9.85 0.33 -10.96
N SER A 129 9.93 0.39 -9.64
CA SER A 129 10.91 1.19 -8.90
C SER A 129 11.18 0.55 -7.55
N THR A 130 12.40 0.73 -7.06
CA THR A 130 12.75 0.43 -5.66
C THR A 130 11.86 1.25 -4.72
N PRO A 131 11.26 0.65 -3.68
CA PRO A 131 10.38 1.35 -2.77
C PRO A 131 11.10 2.50 -2.07
N CYS A 132 10.52 3.71 -2.10
CA CYS A 132 11.14 4.86 -1.44
C CYS A 132 11.40 4.59 0.06
N GLY A 133 12.47 5.20 0.60
CA GLY A 133 12.92 4.96 1.99
C GLY A 133 14.21 4.15 2.02
N ASP A 134 14.34 3.29 3.03
CA ASP A 134 15.57 2.52 3.30
C ASP A 134 16.02 1.61 2.14
N ALA A 135 15.09 1.10 1.32
CA ALA A 135 15.47 0.23 0.20
C ALA A 135 16.26 0.96 -0.89
N SER A 136 16.10 2.29 -0.99
CA SER A 136 16.84 3.14 -1.92
C SER A 136 18.22 3.54 -1.39
N ILE A 137 18.57 3.20 -0.15
CA ILE A 137 19.79 3.65 0.52
C ILE A 137 20.88 2.58 0.34
N TYR A 138 21.77 2.77 -0.63
CA TYR A 138 22.96 1.92 -0.83
C TYR A 138 24.10 2.72 -1.48
N ALA A 139 25.33 2.21 -1.41
CA ALA A 139 26.46 2.81 -2.12
C ALA A 139 26.40 2.44 -3.61
N THR A 140 26.73 3.39 -4.49
CA THR A 140 26.84 3.18 -5.94
C THR A 140 28.28 3.43 -6.39
N SER A 141 28.66 2.95 -7.58
CA SER A 141 30.00 3.20 -8.15
C SER A 141 30.33 4.69 -8.25
N ASP A 142 29.31 5.51 -8.49
CA ASP A 142 29.44 6.95 -8.71
C ASP A 142 29.33 7.75 -7.39
N ASN A 143 29.04 7.06 -6.28
CA ASN A 143 28.93 7.65 -4.95
C ASN A 143 29.32 6.61 -3.87
N PRO A 144 30.63 6.29 -3.76
CA PRO A 144 31.13 5.49 -2.66
C PRO A 144 30.86 6.24 -1.35
N ARG A 145 30.30 5.57 -0.35
CA ARG A 145 30.12 6.18 0.96
C ARG A 145 31.47 6.24 1.67
N ASP A 146 32.04 7.43 1.74
CA ASP A 146 33.16 7.67 2.65
C ASP A 146 32.65 7.50 4.09
N ASN A 147 33.16 6.47 4.77
CA ASN A 147 32.83 6.16 6.17
C ASN A 147 33.54 7.10 7.17
N ASN A 148 34.09 8.23 6.74
CA ASN A 148 34.85 9.14 7.60
C ASN A 148 34.17 10.51 7.68
N ASN A 149 33.10 10.60 8.48
CA ASN A 149 32.75 11.85 9.16
C ASN A 149 33.25 11.80 10.61
N GLU A 150 34.54 11.46 10.79
CA GLU A 150 35.25 11.83 12.01
C GLU A 150 35.86 13.22 11.79
N LYS A 151 35.30 14.19 12.52
CA LYS A 151 35.87 15.46 12.97
C LYS A 151 37.16 15.93 12.25
N GLU A 152 37.07 17.03 11.52
CA GLU A 152 38.12 18.05 11.55
C GLU A 152 37.54 19.36 12.10
N GLY A 153 37.79 19.57 13.40
CA GLY A 153 37.88 20.91 13.95
C GLY A 153 39.25 21.47 13.58
N GLY A 154 39.26 22.51 12.75
CA GLY A 154 40.45 23.30 12.43
C GLY A 154 40.11 24.77 12.53
N GLY A 155 40.58 25.44 13.58
CA GLY A 155 40.41 26.87 13.77
C GLY A 155 41.17 27.69 12.72
N GLY A 156 40.56 28.80 12.31
CA GLY A 156 41.14 29.80 11.42
C GLY A 156 40.27 31.05 11.42
N ASP A 157 40.65 32.00 12.26
CA ASP A 157 40.04 33.32 12.43
C ASP A 157 40.36 34.23 11.22
N LYS A 158 39.32 34.88 10.64
CA LYS A 158 39.28 36.30 10.20
C LYS A 158 38.15 36.63 9.20
N ASN A 159 37.30 37.57 9.64
CA ASN A 159 36.45 38.56 8.95
C ASN A 159 36.58 38.69 7.41
N ASP A 160 35.46 38.71 6.67
CA ASP A 160 34.67 39.90 6.33
C ASP A 160 33.48 39.54 5.40
N ASN A 161 32.30 40.11 5.72
CA ASN A 161 31.10 40.35 4.91
C ASN A 161 30.92 39.60 3.57
N ASP A 162 30.31 38.41 3.62
CA ASP A 162 29.42 37.94 2.56
C ASP A 162 28.30 37.11 3.22
N GLU A 163 27.05 37.51 2.99
CA GLU A 163 25.87 36.73 3.36
C GLU A 163 26.06 35.29 2.84
N PRO A 164 25.93 34.25 3.69
CA PRO A 164 25.94 32.90 3.19
C PRO A 164 24.66 32.74 2.36
N ASP A 165 24.87 32.78 1.04
CA ASP A 165 23.91 32.44 0.01
C ASP A 165 23.42 31.03 0.34
N THR A 166 22.36 30.96 1.15
CA THR A 166 21.67 29.73 1.53
C THR A 166 21.03 29.24 0.25
N LYS A 167 21.82 28.52 -0.55
CA LYS A 167 21.37 27.70 -1.64
C LYS A 167 20.41 26.70 -1.02
N ARG A 168 19.15 27.11 -0.87
CA ARG A 168 17.99 26.23 -0.82
C ARG A 168 18.25 25.25 -1.93
N ILE A 169 18.61 24.03 -1.57
CA ILE A 169 18.62 22.91 -2.48
C ILE A 169 17.19 22.87 -3.01
N LYS A 170 16.97 23.48 -4.18
CA LYS A 170 15.77 23.28 -4.97
C LYS A 170 15.60 21.78 -4.98
N LEU A 171 14.48 21.28 -4.43
CA LEU A 171 14.09 19.87 -4.40
C LEU A 171 14.47 19.25 -5.74
N CYS A 172 15.67 18.66 -5.80
CA CYS A 172 16.29 18.37 -7.08
C CYS A 172 15.42 17.28 -7.69
N THR A 173 14.99 17.52 -8.92
CA THR A 173 14.04 16.64 -9.61
C THR A 173 14.67 15.28 -9.93
N SER A 174 15.97 15.10 -9.67
CA SER A 174 16.73 13.84 -9.74
C SER A 174 17.58 13.62 -8.50
N LEU A 175 17.18 12.64 -7.69
CA LEU A 175 18.04 12.06 -6.66
C LEU A 175 18.91 10.99 -7.33
N PRO A 176 20.22 10.95 -7.07
CA PRO A 176 21.08 9.87 -7.56
C PRO A 176 20.62 8.50 -7.06
N ASP A 177 20.98 7.45 -7.80
CA ASP A 177 20.84 6.08 -7.31
C ASP A 177 21.58 5.92 -5.97
N GLY A 178 20.97 5.17 -5.04
CA GLY A 178 21.50 5.01 -3.69
C GLY A 178 21.03 6.08 -2.69
N PHE A 179 20.18 7.03 -3.10
CA PHE A 179 19.63 8.08 -2.25
C PHE A 179 18.10 8.00 -2.15
N THR A 180 17.57 8.47 -1.00
CA THR A 180 16.14 8.67 -0.81
C THR A 180 15.79 10.11 -0.51
N GLY A 181 14.66 10.57 -1.06
CA GLY A 181 14.03 11.85 -0.69
C GLY A 181 13.14 11.75 0.55
N ALA A 182 13.03 10.55 1.13
CA ALA A 182 12.29 10.33 2.36
C ALA A 182 13.13 10.77 3.57
N LYS A 183 12.55 11.63 4.39
CA LYS A 183 13.18 12.31 5.52
C LYS A 183 13.12 11.44 6.76
N LEU A 184 14.11 11.55 7.64
CA LEU A 184 14.08 10.87 8.94
C LEU A 184 12.93 11.39 9.81
N MET A 185 12.45 10.50 10.67
CA MET A 185 11.54 10.84 11.76
C MET A 185 12.34 11.41 12.93
N PHE A 186 12.41 12.74 13.04
CA PHE A 186 12.89 13.44 14.24
C PHE A 186 11.74 14.22 14.90
N ASP A 187 11.92 14.53 16.19
CA ASP A 187 11.11 15.53 16.91
C ASP A 187 11.19 16.89 16.22
N GLU A 188 10.18 17.73 16.47
CA GLU A 188 9.86 18.92 15.67
C GLU A 188 10.97 19.97 15.57
N ASP A 189 12.02 19.87 16.39
CA ASP A 189 13.09 20.87 16.55
C ASP A 189 14.46 20.52 15.91
N VAL A 190 14.57 19.42 15.17
CA VAL A 190 15.85 19.05 14.50
C VAL A 190 15.81 19.42 13.02
N GLU A 191 16.79 20.24 12.58
CA GLU A 191 16.99 20.56 11.17
C GLU A 191 17.17 19.30 10.32
N ASP A 192 16.50 19.28 9.16
CA ASP A 192 16.40 18.14 8.26
C ASP A 192 17.70 17.91 7.48
N LEU A 193 18.61 17.11 8.05
CA LEU A 193 19.92 16.81 7.46
C LEU A 193 19.88 15.87 6.24
N MET A 194 18.70 15.39 5.81
CA MET A 194 18.56 14.41 4.71
C MET A 194 19.51 13.21 4.83
N GLU A 195 19.83 12.80 6.06
CA GLU A 195 20.79 11.74 6.32
C GLU A 195 20.34 10.43 5.66
N GLN A 196 21.28 9.72 5.07
CA GLN A 196 21.07 8.42 4.43
C GLN A 196 21.31 7.26 5.41
N THR A 197 20.92 7.45 6.68
CA THR A 197 21.03 6.45 7.75
C THR A 197 20.15 5.22 7.49
N GLU A 198 20.77 4.05 7.47
CA GLU A 198 20.12 2.77 7.18
C GLU A 198 19.19 2.29 8.29
N GLY A 199 18.15 1.55 7.92
CA GLY A 199 17.23 0.87 8.83
C GLY A 199 16.26 1.77 9.60
N LYS A 200 16.42 3.11 9.56
CA LYS A 200 15.57 4.06 10.28
C LYS A 200 14.23 4.31 9.58
N ILE A 201 13.20 4.65 10.36
CA ILE A 201 11.86 5.01 9.88
C ILE A 201 11.87 6.39 9.24
N ARG A 202 11.18 6.53 8.09
CA ARG A 202 11.20 7.74 7.26
C ARG A 202 9.80 8.19 6.84
N ILE A 203 9.61 9.50 6.74
CA ILE A 203 8.43 10.16 6.14
C ILE A 203 8.73 10.57 4.70
N LYS A 204 7.70 10.48 3.85
CA LYS A 204 7.78 10.95 2.47
C LYS A 204 7.86 12.48 2.38
N PRO A 205 8.51 13.03 1.34
CA PRO A 205 8.42 14.46 1.09
C PRO A 205 6.97 14.81 0.68
N GLY A 206 6.32 15.70 1.44
CA GLY A 206 4.98 16.21 1.13
C GLY A 206 5.01 17.32 0.08
N LYS A 207 3.85 17.61 -0.52
CA LYS A 207 3.65 18.87 -1.27
C LYS A 207 3.21 19.96 -0.29
N GLY A 208 4.08 20.94 -0.04
CA GLY A 208 3.84 21.96 0.98
C GLY A 208 4.05 21.37 2.37
N ASP A 209 3.00 21.37 3.20
CA ASP A 209 3.07 20.89 4.58
C ASP A 209 3.53 19.44 4.69
N ARG A 210 4.28 19.16 5.76
CA ARG A 210 4.82 17.82 6.05
C ARG A 210 3.68 16.80 6.04
N THR A 211 3.88 15.72 5.28
CA THR A 211 2.92 14.61 5.23
C THR A 211 3.11 13.68 6.43
N MET A 212 2.04 13.02 6.86
CA MET A 212 2.11 11.94 7.87
C MET A 212 2.38 10.56 7.25
N SER A 213 2.65 10.51 5.95
CA SER A 213 2.84 9.27 5.20
C SER A 213 4.28 8.78 5.31
N LEU A 214 4.46 7.63 5.94
CA LEU A 214 5.73 6.93 5.97
C LEU A 214 6.17 6.43 4.59
N SER A 215 7.46 6.15 4.44
CA SER A 215 8.08 5.61 3.24
C SER A 215 7.47 4.26 2.81
N CYS A 216 7.58 3.92 1.52
CA CYS A 216 7.08 2.63 1.02
C CYS A 216 7.87 1.46 1.63
N SER A 217 9.18 1.62 1.84
CA SER A 217 10.03 0.65 2.54
C SER A 217 9.47 0.31 3.93
N ASP A 218 9.15 1.32 4.75
CA ASP A 218 8.59 1.11 6.10
C ASP A 218 7.21 0.46 6.05
N LYS A 219 6.38 0.85 5.09
CA LYS A 219 5.04 0.27 4.92
C LYS A 219 5.12 -1.20 4.53
N ILE A 220 5.95 -1.55 3.56
CA ILE A 220 6.15 -2.94 3.13
C ILE A 220 6.68 -3.77 4.30
N ALA A 221 7.63 -3.23 5.08
CA ALA A 221 8.14 -3.94 6.23
C ALA A 221 7.08 -4.21 7.31
N ARG A 222 6.18 -3.25 7.54
CA ARG A 222 5.00 -3.49 8.38
C ARG A 222 4.10 -4.58 7.79
N TRP A 223 3.92 -4.66 6.48
CA TRP A 223 3.12 -5.72 5.86
C TRP A 223 3.77 -7.09 6.03
N ASN A 224 5.10 -7.14 6.07
CA ASN A 224 5.83 -8.37 6.39
C ASN A 224 5.70 -8.80 7.86
N LEU A 225 5.33 -7.91 8.77
CA LEU A 225 5.03 -8.27 10.17
C LEU A 225 3.54 -8.59 10.35
N MET A 226 2.66 -7.75 9.81
CA MET A 226 1.23 -7.71 10.16
C MET A 226 0.28 -8.22 9.07
N GLY A 227 0.81 -8.54 7.89
CA GLY A 227 0.04 -8.92 6.71
C GLY A 227 -0.52 -7.72 5.91
N LEU A 228 -0.92 -8.01 4.67
CA LEU A 228 -1.44 -7.05 3.70
C LEU A 228 -2.87 -6.60 4.02
N GLN A 229 -3.70 -7.46 4.61
CA GLN A 229 -5.12 -7.25 4.87
C GLN A 229 -5.40 -6.05 5.79
N GLY A 230 -4.49 -5.79 6.74
CA GLY A 230 -4.63 -4.71 7.72
C GLY A 230 -5.70 -4.97 8.78
N CYS A 231 -5.79 -4.04 9.75
CA CYS A 231 -6.57 -4.24 10.98
C CYS A 231 -8.07 -4.57 10.75
N MET A 232 -8.75 -3.95 9.78
CA MET A 232 -10.19 -4.23 9.64
C MET A 232 -10.43 -5.66 9.18
N LEU A 233 -9.69 -6.13 8.17
CA LEU A 233 -9.92 -7.47 7.64
C LEU A 233 -9.31 -8.57 8.53
N SER A 234 -8.36 -8.26 9.41
CA SER A 234 -7.78 -9.29 10.30
C SER A 234 -8.78 -9.92 11.26
N SER A 235 -9.89 -9.23 11.58
CA SER A 235 -11.00 -9.83 12.34
C SER A 235 -11.76 -10.90 11.53
N LEU A 236 -11.65 -10.89 10.20
CA LEU A 236 -12.37 -11.78 9.30
C LEU A 236 -11.46 -12.86 8.70
N ILE A 237 -10.18 -12.55 8.47
CA ILE A 237 -9.23 -13.42 7.77
C ILE A 237 -7.86 -13.44 8.44
N ASP A 238 -7.11 -14.52 8.23
CA ASP A 238 -5.72 -14.62 8.67
C ASP A 238 -4.78 -13.68 7.89
N PRO A 239 -3.59 -13.38 8.44
CA PRO A 239 -2.62 -12.53 7.77
C PRO A 239 -2.20 -13.08 6.41
N ILE A 240 -2.37 -12.26 5.37
CA ILE A 240 -1.92 -12.57 4.01
C ILE A 240 -0.58 -11.90 3.76
N TYR A 241 0.40 -12.69 3.36
CA TYR A 241 1.77 -12.23 3.10
C TYR A 241 2.15 -12.40 1.62
N LEU A 242 3.21 -11.70 1.21
CA LEU A 242 3.77 -11.83 -0.13
C LEU A 242 4.80 -12.95 -0.16
N GLU A 243 4.78 -13.77 -1.20
CA GLU A 243 5.82 -14.77 -1.49
C GLU A 243 7.06 -14.13 -2.12
N SER A 244 6.86 -13.11 -2.97
CA SER A 244 7.95 -12.36 -3.58
C SER A 244 7.60 -10.90 -3.87
N ILE A 245 8.66 -10.09 -3.97
CA ILE A 245 8.64 -8.75 -4.55
C ILE A 245 9.54 -8.77 -5.79
N VAL A 246 8.95 -8.53 -6.95
CA VAL A 246 9.57 -8.55 -8.27
C VAL A 246 9.78 -7.13 -8.76
N LEU A 247 11.04 -6.78 -9.04
CA LEU A 247 11.43 -5.53 -9.66
C LEU A 247 11.39 -5.67 -11.18
N CYS A 248 10.91 -4.65 -11.87
CA CYS A 248 10.95 -4.56 -13.32
C CYS A 248 12.39 -4.54 -13.85
N ASP A 249 12.61 -5.08 -15.04
CA ASP A 249 13.88 -4.94 -15.77
C ASP A 249 14.26 -3.45 -15.88
N GLY A 250 15.54 -3.16 -15.65
CA GLY A 250 16.10 -1.80 -15.66
C GLY A 250 15.90 -1.02 -14.37
N THR A 251 15.34 -1.62 -13.31
CA THR A 251 15.21 -0.96 -12.00
C THR A 251 16.55 -0.98 -11.27
N SER A 252 17.11 0.19 -10.96
CA SER A 252 18.26 0.32 -10.07
C SER A 252 17.93 -0.13 -8.65
N PHE A 253 18.65 -1.13 -8.15
CA PHE A 253 18.47 -1.62 -6.79
C PHE A 253 19.73 -2.30 -6.24
N ASN A 254 19.77 -2.45 -4.92
CA ASN A 254 20.73 -3.29 -4.23
C ASN A 254 19.96 -4.35 -3.42
N HIS A 255 20.30 -5.63 -3.63
CA HIS A 255 19.59 -6.74 -2.99
C HIS A 255 19.68 -6.68 -1.45
N ALA A 256 20.87 -6.40 -0.91
CA ALA A 256 21.07 -6.31 0.54
C ALA A 256 20.29 -5.16 1.16
N ALA A 257 20.25 -3.99 0.51
CA ALA A 257 19.46 -2.84 0.94
C ALA A 257 17.96 -3.12 0.88
N MET A 258 17.47 -3.78 -0.17
CA MET A 258 16.08 -4.16 -0.29
C MET A 258 15.66 -5.12 0.84
N GLU A 259 16.43 -6.18 1.10
CA GLU A 259 16.15 -7.11 2.20
C GLU A 259 16.25 -6.44 3.58
N ARG A 260 17.29 -5.61 3.81
CA ARG A 260 17.42 -4.77 5.01
C ARG A 260 16.15 -3.99 5.28
N ALA A 261 15.69 -3.24 4.27
CA ALA A 261 14.56 -2.34 4.38
C ALA A 261 13.24 -3.04 4.67
N ILE A 262 12.98 -4.16 4.00
CA ILE A 262 11.64 -4.78 4.04
C ILE A 262 11.49 -5.87 5.11
N TRP A 263 12.57 -6.49 5.60
CA TRP A 263 12.44 -7.51 6.66
C TRP A 263 13.69 -7.71 7.54
N LYS A 264 14.92 -7.65 7.01
CA LYS A 264 16.14 -8.00 7.76
C LYS A 264 16.39 -7.10 8.97
N ARG A 265 16.03 -5.81 8.90
CA ARG A 265 16.13 -4.89 10.06
C ARG A 265 15.19 -5.25 11.23
N PHE A 266 14.29 -6.21 11.03
CA PHE A 266 13.38 -6.76 12.04
C PHE A 266 13.69 -8.21 12.39
N LYS A 267 14.87 -8.74 12.02
CA LYS A 267 15.32 -10.06 12.47
C LYS A 267 15.23 -10.16 14.00
N GLY A 268 14.60 -11.24 14.48
CA GLY A 268 14.36 -11.45 15.91
C GLY A 268 13.02 -10.92 16.41
N ALA A 269 12.27 -10.17 15.59
CA ALA A 269 10.91 -9.74 15.92
C ALA A 269 9.94 -10.92 16.11
N ASP A 270 10.26 -12.13 15.61
CA ASP A 270 9.48 -13.35 15.82
C ASP A 270 9.23 -13.64 17.31
N LYS A 271 10.14 -13.24 18.20
CA LYS A 271 9.97 -13.38 19.66
C LYS A 271 8.85 -12.50 20.22
N LEU A 272 8.47 -11.46 19.49
CA LEU A 272 7.43 -10.50 19.86
C LEU A 272 6.10 -10.77 19.15
N LEU A 273 6.12 -11.56 18.08
CA LEU A 273 4.95 -11.89 17.27
C LEU A 273 4.23 -13.10 17.86
N GLN A 274 2.91 -12.96 18.00
CA GLN A 274 2.03 -14.06 18.38
C GLN A 274 1.34 -14.61 17.15
N HIS A 275 1.08 -15.93 17.14
CA HIS A 275 0.28 -16.57 16.10
C HIS A 275 -1.06 -15.81 15.94
N PRO A 276 -1.54 -15.55 14.71
CA PRO A 276 -1.04 -16.05 13.42
C PRO A 276 0.02 -15.17 12.73
N PHE A 277 0.53 -14.13 13.40
CA PHE A 277 1.53 -13.22 12.81
C PHE A 277 2.94 -13.82 12.82
N LYS A 278 3.72 -13.52 11.78
CA LYS A 278 5.11 -13.94 11.63
C LYS A 278 5.94 -12.88 10.91
N LEU A 279 7.28 -12.94 11.03
CA LEU A 279 8.15 -12.15 10.17
C LEU A 279 8.22 -12.81 8.79
N ASN A 280 7.49 -12.25 7.84
CA ASN A 280 7.56 -12.68 6.45
C ASN A 280 8.87 -12.27 5.79
N THR A 281 9.46 -13.18 5.03
CA THR A 281 10.74 -13.00 4.32
C THR A 281 10.55 -13.23 2.82
N PRO A 282 9.85 -12.31 2.11
CA PRO A 282 9.55 -12.49 0.70
C PRO A 282 10.83 -12.53 -0.13
N LYS A 283 10.85 -13.34 -1.19
CA LYS A 283 11.95 -13.35 -2.16
C LYS A 283 12.02 -12.00 -2.87
N VAL A 284 13.22 -11.44 -3.00
CA VAL A 284 13.46 -10.23 -3.80
C VAL A 284 14.00 -10.67 -5.15
N LEU A 285 13.23 -10.45 -6.21
CA LEU A 285 13.55 -10.89 -7.56
C LEU A 285 13.63 -9.70 -8.50
N ILE A 286 14.40 -9.82 -9.59
CA ILE A 286 14.44 -8.85 -10.67
C ILE A 286 14.19 -9.54 -12.00
N ALA A 287 13.31 -8.96 -12.82
CA ALA A 287 13.10 -9.41 -14.19
C ALA A 287 14.27 -9.00 -15.09
N ASN A 288 14.59 -9.85 -16.07
CA ASN A 288 15.64 -9.63 -17.07
C ASN A 288 15.13 -9.95 -18.50
N ASN A 289 13.83 -9.78 -18.72
CA ASN A 289 13.09 -10.07 -19.95
C ASN A 289 13.14 -8.93 -20.99
N LYS A 290 13.93 -7.88 -20.75
CA LYS A 290 14.02 -6.66 -21.58
C LYS A 290 12.71 -5.87 -21.68
N LEU A 291 11.69 -6.21 -20.90
CA LEU A 291 10.43 -5.48 -20.84
C LEU A 291 10.54 -4.36 -19.82
N LYS A 292 10.61 -3.12 -20.33
CA LYS A 292 10.66 -1.92 -19.50
C LYS A 292 9.28 -1.29 -19.38
N PHE A 293 9.02 -0.64 -18.26
CA PHE A 293 7.82 0.17 -18.10
C PHE A 293 7.93 1.48 -18.88
N ILE A 294 6.96 1.73 -19.76
CA ILE A 294 6.99 2.85 -20.73
C ILE A 294 6.98 4.25 -20.11
N PHE A 295 6.52 4.39 -18.86
CA PHE A 295 6.50 5.65 -18.11
C PHE A 295 7.48 5.63 -16.93
N ALA A 296 8.45 4.70 -16.95
CA ALA A 296 9.53 4.70 -15.99
C ALA A 296 10.28 6.04 -16.07
N ARG A 297 10.82 6.46 -14.93
CA ARG A 297 11.64 7.66 -14.84
C ARG A 297 12.89 7.47 -15.70
N ASN A 298 13.16 8.44 -16.59
CA ASN A 298 14.41 8.54 -17.33
C ASN A 298 15.11 9.84 -16.96
N ASP A 299 16.29 9.76 -16.33
CA ASP A 299 17.01 10.94 -15.84
C ASP A 299 17.54 11.85 -16.95
N LYS A 300 17.58 11.35 -18.20
CA LYS A 300 17.95 12.16 -19.38
C LYS A 300 16.83 13.11 -19.80
N ASP A 301 15.58 12.81 -19.46
CA ASP A 301 14.42 13.58 -19.84
C ASP A 301 13.96 14.44 -18.66
N ARG A 302 13.84 15.76 -18.85
CA ARG A 302 13.26 16.67 -17.83
C ARG A 302 11.73 16.50 -17.78
N VAL A 303 11.27 15.34 -17.32
CA VAL A 303 9.85 14.99 -17.20
C VAL A 303 9.35 15.13 -15.78
N ASN A 304 8.10 15.60 -15.63
CA ASN A 304 7.48 15.78 -14.33
C ASN A 304 6.82 14.49 -13.85
N PRO A 305 6.76 14.23 -12.51
CA PRO A 305 5.96 13.13 -12.00
C PRO A 305 4.48 13.37 -12.30
N SER A 306 3.78 12.35 -12.80
CA SER A 306 2.35 12.47 -13.10
C SER A 306 1.53 12.85 -11.86
N SER A 307 0.53 13.70 -12.02
CA SER A 307 -0.45 14.01 -10.97
C SER A 307 -1.54 12.94 -10.86
N ASN A 308 -1.71 12.14 -11.90
CA ASN A 308 -2.72 11.11 -11.97
C ASN A 308 -2.18 9.81 -11.40
N SER A 309 -3.10 9.05 -10.80
CA SER A 309 -2.88 7.71 -10.29
C SER A 309 -3.88 6.78 -10.95
N ILE A 310 -3.43 5.60 -11.36
CA ILE A 310 -4.28 4.54 -11.89
C ILE A 310 -4.52 3.56 -10.75
N ILE A 311 -5.78 3.18 -10.53
CA ILE A 311 -6.18 2.23 -9.50
C ILE A 311 -6.99 1.13 -10.17
N TYR A 312 -6.60 -0.12 -9.99
CA TYR A 312 -7.35 -1.27 -10.46
C TYR A 312 -7.50 -2.33 -9.37
N SER A 313 -8.71 -2.87 -9.23
CA SER A 313 -9.03 -4.06 -8.45
C SER A 313 -9.71 -5.08 -9.36
N LYS A 314 -9.33 -6.36 -9.30
CA LYS A 314 -10.01 -7.43 -10.05
C LYS A 314 -11.38 -7.74 -9.42
N ILE A 315 -12.39 -7.03 -9.88
CA ILE A 315 -13.80 -7.17 -9.45
C ILE A 315 -14.70 -6.95 -10.68
N PRO A 316 -16.01 -7.25 -10.61
CA PRO A 316 -16.92 -7.05 -11.74
C PRO A 316 -16.93 -5.61 -12.26
N GLU A 317 -17.09 -5.45 -13.58
CA GLU A 317 -17.13 -4.13 -14.25
C GLU A 317 -18.21 -3.19 -13.70
N THR A 318 -19.34 -3.75 -13.26
CA THR A 318 -20.44 -3.02 -12.60
C THR A 318 -20.02 -2.33 -11.31
N MET A 319 -18.91 -2.76 -10.70
CA MET A 319 -18.39 -2.22 -9.44
C MET A 319 -17.27 -1.20 -9.65
N ARG A 320 -16.99 -0.74 -10.88
CA ARG A 320 -15.91 0.23 -11.18
C ARG A 320 -14.53 -0.31 -10.78
N PRO A 321 -14.01 -1.34 -11.47
CA PRO A 321 -12.72 -1.95 -11.14
C PRO A 321 -11.55 -1.00 -11.41
N LEU A 322 -11.62 -0.18 -12.46
CA LEU A 322 -10.62 0.82 -12.84
C LEU A 322 -11.06 2.24 -12.44
N GLU A 323 -10.19 2.97 -11.74
CA GLU A 323 -10.38 4.37 -11.38
C GLU A 323 -9.12 5.18 -11.66
N ILE A 324 -9.31 6.46 -12.03
CA ILE A 324 -8.22 7.42 -12.08
C ILE A 324 -8.35 8.39 -10.91
N GLY A 325 -7.28 8.56 -10.15
CA GLY A 325 -7.20 9.45 -9.01
C GLY A 325 -6.32 10.66 -9.27
N VAL A 326 -6.69 11.81 -8.71
CA VAL A 326 -5.88 13.04 -8.68
C VAL A 326 -6.05 13.69 -7.31
N SER A 327 -4.92 14.03 -6.66
CA SER A 327 -4.92 14.65 -5.32
C SER A 327 -5.78 13.90 -4.29
N GLY A 328 -5.75 12.57 -4.33
CA GLY A 328 -6.48 11.70 -3.41
C GLY A 328 -7.99 11.58 -3.65
N LYS A 329 -8.54 12.19 -4.71
CA LYS A 329 -9.95 12.09 -5.14
C LYS A 329 -10.05 11.49 -6.55
N ARG A 330 -11.25 11.06 -6.94
CA ARG A 330 -11.53 10.54 -8.29
C ARG A 330 -11.44 11.68 -9.33
N GLN A 331 -10.72 11.44 -10.41
CA GLN A 331 -10.61 12.36 -11.54
C GLN A 331 -11.94 12.42 -12.34
N GLY A 332 -12.16 13.53 -13.05
CA GLY A 332 -13.31 13.70 -13.95
C GLY A 332 -14.61 14.07 -13.23
N VAL A 333 -14.55 14.41 -11.94
CA VAL A 333 -15.71 14.83 -11.16
C VAL A 333 -15.87 16.34 -11.24
N THR A 334 -17.08 16.80 -11.57
CA THR A 334 -17.38 18.24 -11.68
C THR A 334 -17.24 18.93 -10.32
N LYS A 335 -16.96 20.24 -10.34
CA LYS A 335 -16.80 21.04 -9.10
C LYS A 335 -17.97 20.90 -8.13
N LYS A 336 -19.21 20.85 -8.65
CA LYS A 336 -20.45 20.65 -7.88
C LYS A 336 -20.48 19.32 -7.09
N HIS A 337 -19.74 18.31 -7.55
CA HIS A 337 -19.75 16.97 -6.97
C HIS A 337 -18.47 16.61 -6.18
N LEU A 338 -17.52 17.54 -6.03
CA LEU A 338 -16.24 17.28 -5.36
C LEU A 338 -16.35 16.94 -3.88
N GLN A 339 -17.44 17.35 -3.22
CA GLN A 339 -17.74 17.05 -1.80
C GLN A 339 -18.77 15.92 -1.63
N THR A 340 -19.01 15.15 -2.69
CA THR A 340 -19.97 14.05 -2.67
C THR A 340 -19.26 12.71 -2.86
N ARG A 341 -19.95 11.61 -2.54
CA ARG A 341 -19.47 10.23 -2.76
C ARG A 341 -19.00 9.97 -4.20
N LYS A 342 -19.50 10.73 -5.18
CA LYS A 342 -19.03 10.65 -6.58
C LYS A 342 -17.55 11.00 -6.74
N ALA A 343 -16.95 11.77 -5.83
CA ALA A 343 -15.54 12.13 -5.83
C ALA A 343 -14.64 11.14 -5.08
N HIS A 344 -15.22 10.18 -4.36
CA HIS A 344 -14.43 9.27 -3.54
C HIS A 344 -13.84 8.17 -4.43
N LEU A 345 -12.55 7.90 -4.22
CA LEU A 345 -11.93 6.67 -4.70
C LEU A 345 -12.47 5.49 -3.88
N LYS A 346 -12.79 4.37 -4.51
CA LYS A 346 -13.32 3.17 -3.82
C LYS A 346 -12.31 2.52 -2.88
N ILE A 347 -11.05 2.90 -3.01
CA ILE A 347 -9.98 2.52 -2.09
C ILE A 347 -9.75 3.54 -0.95
N SER A 348 -10.59 4.56 -0.77
CA SER A 348 -10.52 5.50 0.36
C SER A 348 -10.85 4.81 1.70
N LYS A 349 -10.65 5.47 2.86
CA LYS A 349 -10.93 4.82 4.15
C LYS A 349 -12.43 4.58 4.30
N ILE A 350 -13.25 5.58 3.98
CA ILE A 350 -14.70 5.53 4.14
C ILE A 350 -15.35 4.47 3.25
N GLU A 351 -14.90 4.34 2.00
CA GLU A 351 -15.45 3.34 1.08
C GLU A 351 -15.08 1.91 1.55
N LEU A 352 -13.80 1.64 1.86
CA LEU A 352 -13.41 0.32 2.37
C LEU A 352 -14.05 -0.02 3.73
N PHE A 353 -14.26 0.99 4.58
CA PHE A 353 -14.96 0.82 5.85
C PHE A 353 -16.44 0.46 5.63
N THR A 354 -17.09 1.16 4.70
CA THR A 354 -18.49 0.91 4.35
C THR A 354 -18.68 -0.52 3.85
N GLU A 355 -17.83 -1.01 2.95
CA GLU A 355 -17.92 -2.40 2.47
C GLU A 355 -17.63 -3.42 3.59
N TYR A 356 -16.67 -3.14 4.49
CA TYR A 356 -16.43 -3.98 5.66
C TYR A 356 -17.67 -4.09 6.56
N MET A 357 -18.38 -2.98 6.79
CA MET A 357 -19.62 -2.99 7.55
C MET A 357 -20.74 -3.76 6.82
N SER A 358 -20.76 -3.73 5.48
CA SER A 358 -21.65 -4.58 4.67
C SER A 358 -21.43 -6.06 4.97
N ILE A 359 -20.16 -6.51 4.97
CA ILE A 359 -19.82 -7.89 5.31
C ILE A 359 -20.37 -8.25 6.70
N LEU A 360 -20.12 -7.42 7.72
CA LEU A 360 -20.62 -7.72 9.06
C LEU A 360 -22.16 -7.81 9.11
N ASN A 361 -22.86 -7.02 8.32
CA ASN A 361 -24.33 -7.08 8.25
C ASN A 361 -24.83 -8.33 7.50
N GLU A 362 -24.08 -8.83 6.51
CA GLU A 362 -24.40 -10.06 5.76
C GLU A 362 -24.08 -11.35 6.54
N PHE A 363 -23.15 -11.28 7.49
CA PHE A 363 -22.68 -12.39 8.33
C PHE A 363 -22.97 -12.09 9.82
N SER A 364 -24.25 -12.16 10.20
CA SER A 364 -24.74 -11.83 11.55
C SER A 364 -24.03 -12.57 12.69
N GLU A 365 -23.70 -13.85 12.49
CA GLU A 365 -22.97 -14.62 13.52
C GLU A 365 -21.54 -14.12 13.76
N LEU A 366 -20.84 -13.74 12.69
CA LEU A 366 -19.49 -13.18 12.77
C LEU A 366 -19.53 -11.81 13.46
N LYS A 367 -20.55 -11.01 13.13
CA LYS A 367 -20.81 -9.74 13.80
C LYS A 367 -21.03 -9.91 15.30
N ALA A 368 -21.90 -10.83 15.71
CA ALA A 368 -22.18 -11.11 17.13
C ALA A 368 -20.94 -11.64 17.88
N HIS A 369 -20.10 -12.44 17.21
CA HIS A 369 -18.84 -12.92 17.78
C HIS A 369 -17.85 -11.77 18.06
N LEU A 370 -17.71 -10.84 17.11
CA LEU A 370 -16.77 -9.72 17.20
C LEU A 370 -17.27 -8.60 18.13
N TYR A 371 -18.54 -8.23 18.01
CA TYR A 371 -19.19 -7.16 18.74
C TYR A 371 -20.34 -7.80 19.52
N SER A 372 -20.22 -7.86 20.86
CA SER A 372 -21.28 -8.39 21.73
C SER A 372 -22.65 -7.80 21.37
N ASP A 373 -23.72 -8.57 21.54
CA ASP A 373 -25.10 -8.21 21.13
C ASP A 373 -25.57 -6.81 21.59
N ALA A 374 -24.95 -6.22 22.61
CA ALA A 374 -25.24 -4.90 23.13
C ALA A 374 -24.77 -3.71 22.25
N ILE A 375 -23.89 -3.91 21.25
CA ILE A 375 -23.37 -2.81 20.43
C ILE A 375 -24.11 -2.75 19.09
N ASN A 376 -24.87 -1.69 18.88
CA ASN A 376 -25.44 -1.39 17.57
C ASN A 376 -24.30 -1.03 16.59
N SER A 377 -24.18 -1.78 15.48
CA SER A 377 -23.14 -1.54 14.47
C SER A 377 -23.22 -0.17 13.82
N ASP A 378 -24.42 0.42 13.80
CA ASP A 378 -24.65 1.73 13.20
C ASP A 378 -24.03 2.86 14.05
N ASP A 379 -23.58 2.52 15.25
CA ASP A 379 -22.85 3.41 16.15
C ASP A 379 -21.33 3.29 16.08
N LEU A 380 -20.80 2.24 15.44
CA LEU A 380 -19.37 2.04 15.33
C LEU A 380 -18.74 3.05 14.36
N CYS A 381 -17.73 3.77 14.85
CA CYS A 381 -16.87 4.57 13.98
C CYS A 381 -15.65 3.77 13.51
N TYR A 382 -14.92 4.33 12.55
CA TYR A 382 -13.74 3.69 11.96
C TYR A 382 -12.63 3.42 12.99
N LYS A 383 -12.53 4.24 14.05
CA LYS A 383 -11.62 4.01 15.17
C LYS A 383 -12.02 2.75 15.93
N ASP A 384 -13.28 2.63 16.33
CA ASP A 384 -13.79 1.53 17.17
C ASP A 384 -13.53 0.16 16.53
N VAL A 385 -13.81 0.03 15.23
CA VAL A 385 -13.53 -1.21 14.47
C VAL A 385 -12.04 -1.55 14.45
N LYS A 386 -11.16 -0.55 14.43
CA LYS A 386 -9.70 -0.73 14.38
C LYS A 386 -9.04 -0.91 15.72
N THR A 387 -9.72 -0.57 16.81
CA THR A 387 -9.22 -0.68 18.18
C THR A 387 -9.99 -1.71 18.99
N LEU A 388 -10.75 -2.58 18.32
CA LEU A 388 -11.47 -3.67 18.96
C LEU A 388 -10.47 -4.55 19.74
N PRO A 389 -10.60 -4.72 21.06
CA PRO A 389 -9.65 -5.50 21.85
C PRO A 389 -9.55 -6.97 21.42
N LYS A 390 -10.65 -7.54 20.91
CA LYS A 390 -10.70 -8.90 20.34
C LYS A 390 -9.92 -9.03 19.01
N ASN A 391 -9.52 -7.93 18.38
CA ASN A 391 -8.78 -7.96 17.13
C ASN A 391 -7.28 -8.09 17.40
N GLU A 392 -6.76 -9.30 17.20
CA GLU A 392 -5.35 -9.64 17.45
C GLU A 392 -4.37 -8.71 16.72
N TYR A 393 -4.73 -8.23 15.52
CA TYR A 393 -3.90 -7.27 14.79
C TYR A 393 -3.69 -5.98 15.58
N TYR A 394 -4.76 -5.45 16.19
CA TYR A 394 -4.67 -4.21 16.96
C TYR A 394 -3.75 -4.38 18.17
N VAL A 395 -3.93 -5.47 18.91
CA VAL A 395 -3.14 -5.81 20.10
C VAL A 395 -1.66 -5.99 19.72
N GLN A 396 -1.38 -6.83 18.71
CA GLN A 396 -0.04 -7.09 18.22
C GLN A 396 0.63 -5.82 17.66
N TRP A 397 -0.11 -5.00 16.90
CA TRP A 397 0.42 -3.76 16.36
C TRP A 397 0.73 -2.73 17.44
N LYS A 398 -0.11 -2.62 18.48
CA LYS A 398 0.15 -1.75 19.64
C LYS A 398 1.45 -2.17 20.34
N ARG A 399 1.65 -3.47 20.54
CA ARG A 399 2.88 -4.03 21.12
C ARG A 399 4.13 -3.71 20.30
N LEU A 400 4.10 -4.02 18.99
CA LEU A 400 5.25 -3.76 18.10
C LEU A 400 5.60 -2.27 18.02
N ARG A 401 4.61 -1.38 18.08
CA ARG A 401 4.88 0.06 18.11
C ARG A 401 5.63 0.50 19.36
N ILE A 402 5.38 -0.12 20.50
CA ILE A 402 6.07 0.23 21.74
C ILE A 402 7.47 -0.39 21.75
N GLU A 403 7.58 -1.68 21.41
CA GLU A 403 8.81 -2.44 21.62
C GLU A 403 9.81 -2.35 20.45
N LEU A 404 9.34 -2.13 19.22
CA LEU A 404 10.17 -2.21 18.00
C LEU A 404 10.13 -0.95 17.14
N LEU A 405 9.03 -0.20 17.19
CA LEU A 405 8.75 0.90 16.27
C LEU A 405 8.22 2.17 16.99
N PRO A 406 8.92 2.69 18.01
CA PRO A 406 8.44 3.82 18.83
C PRO A 406 8.20 5.08 17.99
N ASN A 407 9.02 5.30 16.96
CA ASN A 407 8.95 6.49 16.10
C ASN A 407 7.93 6.35 14.95
N TRP A 408 7.11 5.29 14.93
CA TRP A 408 6.08 5.12 13.91
C TRP A 408 4.97 6.16 14.09
N THR A 409 4.60 6.87 13.02
CA THR A 409 3.62 7.97 13.08
C THR A 409 2.27 7.56 13.68
N THR A 410 1.77 8.36 14.62
CA THR A 410 0.38 8.31 15.10
C THR A 410 -0.45 9.30 14.29
N LYS A 411 -1.65 8.91 13.86
CA LYS A 411 -2.60 9.85 13.28
C LYS A 411 -3.43 10.49 14.37
N ASN A 412 -3.73 11.78 14.24
CA ASN A 412 -4.72 12.45 15.09
C ASN A 412 -6.04 11.66 15.07
N GLU A 413 -6.64 11.48 16.25
CA GLU A 413 -7.86 10.69 16.42
C GLU A 413 -9.04 11.21 15.58
N ASN A 414 -9.12 12.52 15.36
CA ASN A 414 -10.15 13.15 14.53
C ASN A 414 -10.15 12.63 13.08
N LEU A 415 -9.02 12.06 12.60
CA LEU A 415 -8.91 11.46 11.27
C LEU A 415 -9.41 10.00 11.20
N LEU A 416 -9.90 9.47 12.32
CA LEU A 416 -10.41 8.11 12.49
C LEU A 416 -11.85 8.10 13.06
N ASN A 417 -12.37 9.22 13.54
CA ASN A 417 -13.70 9.32 14.15
C ASN A 417 -14.77 9.68 13.10
N PHE A 418 -15.05 8.75 12.18
CA PHE A 418 -16.14 8.86 11.20
C PHE A 418 -16.90 7.54 11.07
N LYS A 419 -18.20 7.59 10.77
CA LYS A 419 -19.08 6.43 10.58
C LYS A 419 -19.12 5.98 9.12
N SER A 420 -19.46 4.72 8.87
CA SER A 420 -19.71 4.21 7.52
C SER A 420 -20.98 4.83 6.93
N TYR A 421 -21.16 4.71 5.61
CA TYR A 421 -22.48 4.99 5.04
C TYR A 421 -23.48 3.92 5.48
N PHE A 422 -24.73 4.32 5.71
CA PHE A 422 -25.83 3.38 5.84
C PHE A 422 -25.97 2.62 4.52
N ILE A 423 -25.89 1.30 4.61
CA ILE A 423 -26.22 0.40 3.51
C ILE A 423 -27.58 -0.18 3.87
N THR A 424 -28.64 0.32 3.23
CA THR A 424 -29.91 -0.41 3.28
C THR A 424 -29.69 -1.78 2.67
N PRO A 425 -30.12 -2.88 3.31
CA PRO A 425 -30.10 -4.21 2.70
C PRO A 425 -30.96 -4.12 1.44
N SER A 426 -30.34 -3.95 0.28
CA SER A 426 -31.04 -3.82 -0.98
C SER A 426 -30.33 -4.66 -2.02
N SER A 427 -31.01 -5.76 -2.36
CA SER A 427 -31.05 -6.35 -3.68
C SER A 427 -29.69 -6.53 -4.37
N HIS A 428 -28.95 -7.54 -3.97
CA HIS A 428 -28.30 -8.40 -4.97
C HIS A 428 -29.39 -9.17 -5.75
N THR A 429 -30.33 -8.46 -6.38
CA THR A 429 -31.16 -9.02 -7.44
C THR A 429 -30.29 -9.08 -8.68
N THR A 430 -29.55 -10.16 -8.83
CA THR A 430 -29.37 -10.72 -10.16
C THR A 430 -30.75 -11.10 -10.66
N ASN A 431 -31.16 -10.57 -11.81
CA ASN A 431 -32.23 -11.15 -12.61
C ASN A 431 -31.84 -12.60 -12.94
N ASN A 432 -32.14 -13.53 -12.04
CA ASN A 432 -32.16 -14.95 -12.33
C ASN A 432 -33.62 -15.36 -12.26
N THR A 433 -34.16 -15.61 -13.45
CA THR A 433 -35.42 -16.29 -13.69
C THR A 433 -35.56 -17.47 -12.74
N THR A 434 -36.52 -17.36 -11.82
CA THR A 434 -36.94 -18.45 -10.94
C THR A 434 -37.43 -19.61 -11.79
N ILE A 435 -36.61 -20.64 -11.99
CA ILE A 435 -37.13 -21.98 -12.27
C ILE A 435 -37.31 -22.61 -10.90
N ALA A 436 -38.55 -22.54 -10.42
CA ALA A 436 -38.99 -23.36 -9.30
C ALA A 436 -38.91 -24.83 -9.74
N VAL A 437 -38.02 -25.61 -9.13
CA VAL A 437 -38.14 -27.06 -9.09
C VAL A 437 -38.40 -27.41 -7.63
N GLU A 438 -39.65 -27.75 -7.34
CA GLU A 438 -40.05 -28.42 -6.10
C GLU A 438 -39.32 -29.76 -6.01
N LEU A 439 -38.63 -30.00 -4.90
CA LEU A 439 -38.13 -31.31 -4.55
C LEU A 439 -39.16 -31.99 -3.63
N LYS A 440 -39.76 -33.07 -4.15
CA LYS A 440 -40.24 -34.20 -3.34
C LYS A 440 -39.08 -35.12 -3.01
#